data_AF-A0A5E7U8C3-F1
#
_entry.id   AF-A0A5E7U8C3-F1
#
_cell.length_a   1.000
_cell.length_b   1.000
_cell.length_c   1.000
_cell.angle_alpha   90.00
_cell.angle_beta   90.00
_cell.angle_gamma   90.00
#
_symmetry.space_group_name_H-M   'P 1'
#
loop_
_entity.id
_entity.type
_entity.pdbx_description
1 polymer ?
#
loop_
_entity_poly.entity_id
_entity_poly.type
_entity_poly.pdbx_seq_one_letter_code
_entity_poly.pdbx_strand_id
1 'polypeptide(L)'
;MGIESTGLAKKNYEQLWMDPADYQKNLSQATFFLDIRGIAVSIYNLPLCVLDPVLGRFYRQSISDWKNLFIDACQTCSATHACAGFFKSHSTKWQSRNIHPLSADDLKHMQGAPYETA
;
A
#
# COMPACT_ATOMS: atom_id res chain seq x y z
N MET A 1 -5.82 -5.98 1.43
CA MET A 1 -4.94 -5.84 2.61
C MET A 1 -3.63 -6.55 2.30
N GLY A 2 -2.49 -5.91 2.52
CA GLY A 2 -1.18 -6.57 2.42
C GLY A 2 -0.95 -7.54 3.59
N ILE A 3 -0.25 -8.63 3.29
CA ILE A 3 -0.01 -9.73 4.21
C ILE A 3 1.25 -9.48 5.06
N GLU A 4 1.19 -9.76 6.36
CA GLU A 4 2.37 -9.73 7.22
C GLU A 4 3.23 -10.97 6.97
N SER A 5 4.53 -10.78 6.73
CA SER A 5 5.50 -11.80 6.32
C SER A 5 5.95 -12.73 7.46
N THR A 6 5.01 -13.20 8.28
CA THR A 6 5.27 -14.01 9.48
C THR A 6 4.35 -15.23 9.58
N GLY A 7 4.58 -16.08 10.57
CA GLY A 7 3.71 -17.24 10.87
C GLY A 7 3.50 -18.18 9.68
N LEU A 8 2.23 -18.50 9.40
CA LEU A 8 1.85 -19.37 8.28
C LEU A 8 2.09 -18.74 6.90
N ALA A 9 2.06 -17.40 6.81
CA ALA A 9 2.36 -16.71 5.55
C ALA A 9 3.80 -17.01 5.11
N LYS A 10 4.76 -16.93 6.05
CA LYS A 10 6.17 -17.29 5.80
C LYS A 10 6.34 -18.73 5.32
N LYS A 11 5.59 -19.68 5.90
CA LYS A 11 5.68 -21.11 5.54
C LYS A 11 5.10 -21.44 4.16
N ASN A 12 4.10 -20.67 3.72
CA ASN A 12 3.37 -20.93 2.47
C ASN A 12 3.64 -19.84 1.41
N TYR A 13 4.83 -19.22 1.46
CA TYR A 13 5.17 -18.10 0.59
C TYR A 13 4.87 -18.36 -0.89
N GLU A 14 5.29 -19.51 -1.44
CA GLU A 14 5.16 -19.78 -2.89
C GLU A 14 3.69 -19.86 -3.35
N GLN A 15 2.76 -20.11 -2.42
CA GLN A 15 1.32 -20.17 -2.70
C GLN A 15 0.60 -18.84 -2.44
N LEU A 16 1.16 -17.99 -1.58
CA LEU A 16 0.50 -16.78 -1.07
C LEU A 16 1.07 -15.49 -1.63
N TRP A 17 2.35 -15.47 -1.95
CA TRP A 17 3.01 -14.26 -2.41
C TRP A 17 2.63 -13.97 -3.86
N MET A 18 2.17 -12.75 -4.07
CA MET A 18 2.01 -12.12 -5.36
C MET A 18 2.54 -10.70 -5.22
N ASP A 19 3.37 -10.26 -6.17
CA ASP A 19 3.88 -8.90 -6.14
C ASP A 19 2.69 -7.94 -6.25
N PRO A 20 2.53 -6.97 -5.34
CA PRO A 20 1.45 -6.00 -5.45
C PRO A 20 1.44 -5.19 -6.74
N ALA A 21 2.58 -5.07 -7.44
CA ALA A 21 2.62 -4.49 -8.78
C ALA A 21 1.82 -5.29 -9.83
N ASP A 22 1.63 -6.61 -9.63
CA ASP A 22 0.97 -7.49 -10.60
C ASP A 22 -0.55 -7.42 -10.54
N TYR A 23 -1.14 -6.98 -9.43
CA TYR A 23 -2.59 -7.02 -9.23
C TYR A 23 -3.26 -5.64 -9.15
N GLN A 24 -2.56 -4.55 -9.49
CA GLN A 24 -3.11 -3.19 -9.41
C GLN A 24 -4.42 -3.01 -10.19
N LYS A 25 -4.51 -3.58 -11.41
CA LYS A 25 -5.73 -3.53 -12.22
C LYS A 25 -6.91 -4.22 -11.52
N ASN A 26 -6.71 -5.43 -11.02
CA ASN A 26 -7.73 -6.19 -10.32
C ASN A 26 -8.15 -5.51 -9.02
N LEU A 27 -7.18 -4.97 -8.27
CA LEU A 27 -7.42 -4.20 -7.05
C LEU A 27 -8.27 -2.96 -7.35
N SER A 28 -7.91 -2.18 -8.37
CA SER A 28 -8.68 -1.02 -8.82
C SER A 28 -10.11 -1.40 -9.17
N GLN A 29 -10.30 -2.40 -10.04
CA GLN A 29 -11.62 -2.86 -10.43
C GLN A 29 -12.49 -3.28 -9.24
N ALA A 30 -11.94 -4.09 -8.33
CA ALA A 30 -12.68 -4.54 -7.15
C ALA A 30 -13.02 -3.39 -6.20
N THR A 31 -12.07 -2.50 -5.95
CA THR A 31 -12.25 -1.35 -5.07
C THR A 31 -13.32 -0.41 -5.61
N PHE A 32 -13.23 0.02 -6.87
CA PHE A 32 -14.26 0.89 -7.46
C PHE A 32 -15.60 0.18 -7.58
N PHE A 33 -15.64 -1.12 -7.86
CA PHE A 33 -16.88 -1.88 -7.93
C PHE A 33 -17.67 -1.85 -6.61
N LEU A 34 -16.97 -1.94 -5.47
CA LEU A 34 -17.56 -1.83 -4.14
C LEU A 34 -17.97 -0.39 -3.82
N ASP A 35 -17.08 0.56 -4.10
CA ASP A 35 -17.27 1.98 -3.81
C ASP A 35 -18.51 2.56 -4.51
N ILE A 36 -18.70 2.30 -5.82
CA ILE A 36 -19.87 2.79 -6.57
C ILE A 36 -21.21 2.20 -6.08
N ARG A 37 -21.18 1.16 -5.24
CA ARG A 37 -22.35 0.53 -4.63
C ARG A 37 -22.58 1.01 -3.19
N GLY A 38 -21.85 2.03 -2.76
CA GLY A 38 -21.95 2.57 -1.40
C GLY A 38 -21.34 1.66 -0.34
N ILE A 39 -20.51 0.69 -0.71
CA ILE A 39 -19.79 -0.15 0.25
C ILE A 39 -18.47 0.53 0.60
N ALA A 40 -18.29 0.84 1.88
CA ALA A 40 -17.04 1.41 2.37
C ALA A 40 -15.88 0.42 2.13
N VAL A 41 -14.90 0.85 1.34
CA VAL A 41 -13.73 0.05 0.97
C VAL A 41 -12.45 0.79 1.39
N SER A 42 -11.46 0.04 1.84
CA SER A 42 -10.16 0.58 2.23
C SER A 42 -9.03 -0.42 1.95
N ILE A 43 -7.86 0.11 1.62
CA ILE A 43 -6.66 -0.64 1.31
C ILE A 43 -5.67 -0.45 2.45
N TYR A 44 -5.29 -1.56 3.05
CA TYR A 44 -4.47 -1.63 4.26
C TYR A 44 -3.14 -2.34 3.98
N ASN A 45 -2.12 -2.02 4.77
CA ASN A 45 -0.85 -2.76 4.90
C ASN A 45 -0.02 -2.93 3.61
N LEU A 46 -0.10 -1.97 2.69
CA LEU A 46 0.80 -1.90 1.53
C LEU A 46 1.62 -0.61 1.61
N PRO A 47 2.87 -0.57 1.16
CA PRO A 47 3.57 0.69 0.95
C PRO A 47 2.83 1.54 -0.08
N LEU A 48 2.65 2.83 0.18
CA LEU A 48 1.87 3.72 -0.67
C LEU A 48 2.39 3.75 -2.12
N CYS A 49 3.71 3.78 -2.31
CA CYS A 49 4.35 3.85 -3.62
C CYS A 49 4.06 2.66 -4.57
N VAL A 50 3.50 1.55 -4.05
CA VAL A 50 3.14 0.42 -4.91
C VAL A 50 1.74 0.56 -5.51
N LEU A 51 0.89 1.41 -4.94
CA LEU A 51 -0.47 1.60 -5.42
C LEU A 51 -0.51 2.49 -6.65
N ASP A 52 -1.44 2.16 -7.55
CA ASP A 52 -1.88 3.08 -8.61
C ASP A 52 -2.45 4.36 -7.96
N PRO A 53 -2.08 5.57 -8.41
CA PRO A 53 -2.62 6.82 -7.88
C PRO A 53 -4.15 6.89 -7.79
N VAL A 54 -4.88 6.24 -8.70
CA VAL A 54 -6.36 6.23 -8.65
C VAL A 54 -6.90 5.55 -7.39
N LEU A 55 -6.11 4.67 -6.76
CA LEU A 55 -6.47 3.97 -5.53
C LEU A 55 -6.18 4.76 -4.26
N GLY A 56 -5.51 5.90 -4.39
CA GLY A 56 -5.02 6.73 -3.29
C GLY A 56 -6.04 7.06 -2.21
N ARG A 57 -7.26 7.44 -2.62
CA ARG A 57 -8.37 7.78 -1.70
C ARG A 57 -8.84 6.64 -0.81
N PHE A 58 -8.54 5.40 -1.19
CA PHE A 58 -8.90 4.21 -0.41
C PHE A 58 -7.79 3.78 0.55
N TYR A 59 -6.61 4.40 0.46
CA TYR A 59 -5.44 4.03 1.24
C TYR A 59 -5.58 4.40 2.72
N ARG A 60 -5.08 3.54 3.60
CA ARG A 60 -5.02 3.78 5.04
C ARG A 60 -3.64 3.43 5.58
N GLN A 61 -3.03 4.37 6.30
CA GLN A 61 -1.85 4.10 7.13
C GLN A 61 -2.28 3.27 8.35
N SER A 62 -2.20 1.95 8.22
CA SER A 62 -2.82 1.01 9.17
C SER A 62 -1.86 0.14 9.98
N ILE A 63 -0.56 0.32 9.79
CA ILE A 63 0.46 -0.37 10.59
C ILE A 63 0.88 0.59 11.70
N SER A 64 0.70 0.17 12.95
CA SER A 64 1.12 0.96 14.11
C SER A 64 2.61 1.26 14.08
N ASP A 65 3.02 2.42 14.60
CA ASP A 65 4.41 2.90 14.59
C ASP A 65 5.41 1.90 15.20
N TRP A 66 5.01 1.16 16.23
CA TRP A 66 5.90 0.17 16.83
C TRP A 66 6.06 -1.11 15.97
N LYS A 67 5.18 -1.35 14.99
CA LYS A 67 5.20 -2.49 14.06
C LYS A 67 5.68 -2.13 12.67
N ASN A 68 5.79 -0.85 12.34
CA ASN A 68 6.22 -0.41 11.01
C ASN A 68 7.75 -0.35 10.90
N LEU A 69 8.21 -0.39 9.65
CA LEU A 69 9.58 -0.25 9.21
C LEU A 69 9.58 0.55 7.91
N PHE A 70 10.59 1.39 7.74
CA PHE A 70 10.91 2.05 6.48
C PHE A 70 12.32 1.60 6.06
N ILE A 71 12.45 1.11 4.82
CA ILE A 71 13.72 0.62 4.28
C ILE A 71 14.53 1.76 3.67
N ASP A 72 15.77 1.49 3.24
CA ASP A 72 16.69 2.52 2.71
C ASP A 72 16.09 3.34 1.55
N ALA A 73 15.30 2.69 0.68
CA ALA A 73 14.60 3.37 -0.42
C ALA A 73 13.60 4.45 0.06
N CYS A 74 13.21 4.44 1.32
CA CYS A 74 12.28 5.42 1.91
C CYS A 74 12.97 6.67 2.46
N GLN A 75 14.31 6.70 2.57
CA GLN A 75 15.03 7.81 3.21
C GLN A 75 14.79 9.17 2.52
N THR A 76 14.60 9.17 1.20
CA THR A 76 14.31 10.37 0.41
C THR A 76 12.82 10.54 0.07
N CYS A 77 11.96 9.66 0.61
CA CYS A 77 10.54 9.61 0.25
C CYS A 77 9.74 10.68 1.01
N SER A 78 9.01 11.51 0.27
CA SER A 78 8.13 12.53 0.85
C SER A 78 6.90 11.93 1.55
N ALA A 79 6.52 10.71 1.19
CA ALA A 79 5.32 10.04 1.68
C ALA A 79 5.48 9.29 3.01
N THR A 80 6.67 9.27 3.63
CA THR A 80 6.94 8.49 4.84
C THR A 80 5.93 8.75 5.97
N HIS A 81 5.51 10.01 6.15
CA HIS A 81 4.54 10.41 7.18
C HIS A 81 3.10 9.96 6.91
N ALA A 82 2.78 9.55 5.68
CA ALA A 82 1.44 9.15 5.26
C ALA A 82 1.39 7.71 4.73
N CYS A 83 2.50 6.98 4.80
CA CYS A 83 2.64 5.62 4.30
C CYS A 83 2.60 4.63 5.47
N ALA A 84 1.92 3.51 5.29
CA ALA A 84 1.93 2.38 6.24
C ALA A 84 3.32 1.75 6.37
N GLY A 85 4.21 1.97 5.39
CA GLY A 85 5.53 1.36 5.33
C GLY A 85 5.44 -0.15 5.17
N PHE A 86 6.34 -0.84 5.86
CA PHE A 86 6.44 -2.29 5.88
C PHE A 86 6.22 -2.80 7.31
N PHE A 87 5.79 -4.05 7.47
CA PHE A 87 5.86 -4.69 8.79
C PHE A 87 7.33 -4.88 9.20
N LYS A 88 7.63 -4.84 10.50
CA LYS A 88 8.97 -5.16 11.03
C LYS A 88 9.47 -6.57 10.67
N SER A 89 8.56 -7.49 10.36
CA SER A 89 8.90 -8.83 9.86
C SER A 89 9.32 -8.85 8.39
N HIS A 90 9.33 -7.70 7.71
CA HIS A 90 9.64 -7.57 6.30
C HIS A 90 11.01 -8.16 5.95
N SER A 91 11.12 -8.68 4.74
CA SER A 91 12.38 -9.13 4.16
C SER A 91 12.33 -8.90 2.65
N THR A 92 13.50 -8.86 2.01
CA THR A 92 13.61 -8.68 0.55
C THR A 92 12.82 -9.71 -0.25
N LYS A 93 12.59 -10.91 0.31
CA LYS A 93 11.75 -11.95 -0.30
C LYS A 93 10.29 -11.50 -0.47
N TRP A 94 9.75 -10.66 0.41
CA TRP A 94 8.36 -10.14 0.35
C TRP A 94 8.30 -8.70 -0.21
N GLN A 95 9.34 -8.28 -0.92
CA GLN A 95 9.42 -6.92 -1.45
C GLN A 95 8.88 -6.86 -2.87
N SER A 96 7.93 -5.96 -3.10
CA SER A 96 7.50 -5.63 -4.46
C SER A 96 8.68 -5.12 -5.29
N ARG A 97 8.69 -5.44 -6.58
CA ARG A 97 9.66 -4.84 -7.52
C ARG A 97 9.41 -3.34 -7.76
N ASN A 98 8.24 -2.83 -7.38
CA ASN A 98 7.84 -1.44 -7.60
C ASN A 98 8.05 -0.54 -6.37
N ILE A 99 8.93 -0.90 -5.43
CA ILE A 99 9.29 0.02 -4.34
C ILE A 99 10.16 1.16 -4.88
N HIS A 100 9.67 2.38 -4.73
CA HIS A 100 10.39 3.60 -5.09
C HIS A 100 10.00 4.75 -4.16
N PRO A 101 10.86 5.77 -3.98
CA PRO A 101 10.50 6.99 -3.24
C PRO A 101 9.48 7.80 -4.05
N LEU A 102 8.52 8.40 -3.34
CA LEU A 102 7.59 9.38 -3.90
C LEU A 102 8.12 10.79 -3.65
N SER A 103 8.08 11.62 -4.69
CA SER A 103 8.29 13.07 -4.56
C SER A 103 7.10 13.73 -3.86
N ALA A 104 7.25 15.01 -3.51
CA ALA A 104 6.15 15.80 -2.96
C ALA A 104 4.99 15.92 -3.94
N ASP A 105 5.27 15.96 -5.25
CA ASP A 105 4.22 16.02 -6.27
C ASP A 105 3.56 14.66 -6.45
N ASP A 106 4.31 13.55 -6.47
CA ASP A 106 3.71 12.21 -6.51
C ASP A 106 2.76 12.00 -5.31
N LEU A 107 3.18 12.43 -4.11
CA LEU A 107 2.34 12.33 -2.91
C LEU A 107 1.02 13.09 -3.06
N LYS A 108 1.04 14.31 -3.64
CA LYS A 108 -0.20 15.07 -3.92
C LYS A 108 -1.12 14.32 -4.87
N HIS A 109 -0.57 13.65 -5.89
CA HIS A 109 -1.37 12.84 -6.81
C HIS A 109 -1.94 11.60 -6.11
N MET A 110 -1.13 10.93 -5.28
CA MET A 110 -1.55 9.77 -4.47
C MET A 110 -2.61 10.13 -3.43
N GLN A 111 -2.63 11.37 -2.95
CA GLN A 111 -3.62 11.86 -1.98
C GLN A 111 -4.72 12.71 -2.65
N GLY A 112 -4.81 12.66 -3.99
CA GLY A 112 -5.57 13.56 -4.85
C GLY A 112 -6.95 13.96 -4.31
N ALA A 113 -7.22 15.27 -4.45
CA ALA A 113 -8.14 16.14 -3.74
C ALA A 113 -9.28 15.46 -2.95
N PRO A 114 -9.49 15.84 -1.66
CA PRO A 114 -10.75 15.53 -1.01
C PRO A 114 -11.86 16.02 -1.93
N TYR A 115 -12.83 15.16 -2.21
CA TYR A 115 -14.10 15.66 -2.68
C TYR A 115 -14.49 16.73 -1.65
N GLU A 116 -14.60 17.99 -2.08
CA GLU A 116 -15.37 18.95 -1.32
C GLU A 116 -16.75 18.31 -1.19
N THR A 117 -17.06 17.85 0.02
CA THR A 117 -18.40 17.45 0.43
C THR A 117 -19.34 18.55 -0.02
N ALA A 118 -20.11 18.29 -1.07
CA ALA A 118 -21.31 19.04 -1.37
C ALA A 118 -22.36 18.80 -0.28
#